data_AF-A0A1I1SJV8-F1
#
_entry.id   AF-A0A1I1SJV8-F1
#
_cell.length_a   1.000
_cell.length_b   1.000
_cell.length_c   1.000
_cell.angle_alpha   90.00
_cell.angle_beta   90.00
_cell.angle_gamma   90.00
#
_symmetry.space_group_name_H-M   'P 1'
#
loop_
_entity.id
_entity.type
_entity.pdbx_description
1 polymer ?
#
loop_
_entity_poly.entity_id
_entity_poly.type
_entity_poly.pdbx_seq_one_letter_code
_entity_poly.pdbx_strand_id
1 'polypeptide(L)' 'MRTMIAFAAVLLIGIAVVALQPILAGAPIDNADAPGVFPEWLAPVGYFIALVGAVGLFVAWMRAKSTS' A
#
# COMPACT_ATOMS: atom_id res chain seq x y z
N MET A 1 -11.66 14.45 -11.12
CA MET A 1 -11.31 14.60 -9.69
C MET A 1 -11.66 13.37 -8.84
N ARG A 2 -12.90 12.85 -8.80
CA ARG A 2 -13.26 11.67 -7.96
C ARG A 2 -12.33 10.45 -8.18
N THR A 3 -11.98 10.16 -9.43
CA THR A 3 -11.07 9.06 -9.78
C THR A 3 -9.66 9.25 -9.24
N MET A 4 -9.13 10.49 -9.22
CA MET A 4 -7.82 10.80 -8.64
C MET A 4 -7.84 10.60 -7.12
N ILE A 5 -8.90 11.04 -6.44
CA ILE A 5 -9.06 10.86 -4.99
C ILE A 5 -9.08 9.37 -4.63
N ALA A 6 -9.79 8.55 -5.41
CA ALA A 6 -9.84 7.10 -5.19
C ALA A 6 -8.45 6.46 -5.30
N PHE A 7 -7.68 6.78 -6.34
CA PHE A 7 -6.34 6.22 -6.51
C PHE A 7 -5.32 6.78 -5.51
N ALA A 8 -5.48 8.04 -5.07
CA ALA A 8 -4.70 8.59 -3.97
C ALA A 8 -4.96 7.84 -2.66
N ALA A 9 -6.22 7.53 -2.35
CA ALA A 9 -6.57 6.71 -1.19
C ALA A 9 -5.96 5.31 -1.27
N VAL A 10 -6.01 4.65 -2.44
CA VAL A 10 -5.37 3.35 -2.65
C VAL A 10 -3.85 3.43 -2.42
N LEU A 11 -3.19 4.46 -2.98
CA LEU A 11 -1.76 4.69 -2.77
C LEU A 11 -1.42 4.86 -1.28
N LEU A 12 -2.19 5.68 -0.56
CA LEU A 12 -2.00 5.93 0.86
C LEU A 12 -2.22 4.66 1.70
N ILE A 13 -3.18 3.82 1.34
CA ILE A 13 -3.39 2.53 2.00
C ILE A 13 -2.17 1.62 1.82
N GLY A 14 -1.63 1.52 0.60
CA GLY A 14 -0.43 0.72 0.34
C GLY A 14 0.78 1.19 1.16
N ILE A 15 0.99 2.51 1.21
CA ILE A 15 2.05 3.12 2.03
C ILE A 15 1.83 2.84 3.52
N ALA A 16 0.60 2.99 4.02
CA ALA A 16 0.27 2.73 5.41
C ALA A 16 0.55 1.27 5.80
N VAL A 17 0.20 0.31 4.93
CA VAL A 17 0.49 -1.12 5.14
C VAL A 17 1.99 -1.35 5.31
N VAL A 18 2.84 -0.79 4.43
CA VAL A 18 4.30 -0.91 4.56
C VAL A 18 4.82 -0.19 5.81
N ALA A 19 4.31 1.01 6.10
CA ALA A 19 4.74 1.81 7.24
C ALA A 19 4.42 1.17 8.61
N LEU A 20 3.39 0.32 8.67
CA LEU A 20 3.05 -0.43 9.88
C LEU A 20 3.94 -1.66 10.10
N GLN A 21 4.67 -2.13 9.09
CA GLN A 21 5.56 -3.29 9.19
C GLN A 21 6.53 -3.21 10.40
N PRO A 22 7.30 -2.13 10.63
CA PRO A 22 8.22 -2.07 11.78
C PRO A 22 7.52 -2.07 13.15
N ILE A 23 6.28 -1.58 13.21
CA ILE A 23 5.47 -1.60 14.45
C ILE A 23 5.02 -3.01 14.74
N LEU A 24 4.60 -3.74 13.70
CA LEU A 24 4.27 -5.15 13.81
C LEU A 24 5.53 -5.95 14.20
N ALA A 25 6.68 -5.65 13.57
CA ALA A 25 8.03 -6.23 13.77
C ALA A 25 8.53 -6.26 15.22
N GLY A 26 8.15 -5.28 16.04
CA GLY A 26 8.72 -5.07 17.37
C GLY A 26 7.93 -5.68 18.55
N ALA A 27 6.76 -6.26 18.32
CA ALA A 27 6.00 -6.88 19.40
C ALA A 27 6.70 -8.18 19.86
N PRO A 28 6.95 -8.40 21.16
CA PRO A 28 7.43 -9.69 21.65
C PRO A 28 6.31 -10.71 21.43
N ILE A 29 6.49 -11.59 20.45
CA ILE A 29 5.51 -12.61 20.14
C ILE A 29 5.95 -13.88 20.88
N ASP A 30 5.09 -14.38 21.78
CA ASP A 30 5.30 -15.60 22.58
C ASP A 30 5.55 -16.87 21.75
N ASN A 31 5.58 -16.78 20.41
CA ASN A 31 5.70 -17.91 19.47
C ASN A 31 6.68 -17.59 18.33
N ALA A 32 7.92 -17.18 18.66
CA ALA A 32 8.97 -16.92 17.66
C ALA A 32 9.34 -18.15 16.81
N ASP A 33 9.00 -19.36 17.26
CA ASP A 33 9.33 -20.63 16.60
C ASP A 33 8.25 -21.13 15.61
N ALA A 34 7.15 -20.41 15.44
CA ALA A 34 6.15 -20.77 14.43
C ALA A 34 6.45 -20.04 13.10
N PRO A 35 6.86 -20.76 12.03
CA PRO A 35 6.98 -20.17 10.69
C PRO A 35 5.62 -19.56 10.27
N GLY A 36 5.62 -18.29 9.89
CA GLY A 36 4.41 -17.55 9.49
C GLY A 36 3.78 -16.64 10.55
N VAL A 37 4.37 -16.52 11.75
CA VAL A 37 3.90 -15.58 12.78
C VAL A 37 4.15 -14.12 12.40
N PHE A 38 5.15 -13.87 11.56
CA PHE A 38 5.28 -12.60 10.85
C PHE A 38 4.53 -12.66 9.52
N PRO A 39 3.64 -11.69 9.22
CA PRO A 39 3.13 -11.55 7.88
C PRO A 39 4.24 -10.95 6.99
N GLU A 40 5.20 -11.77 6.58
CA GLU A 40 6.24 -11.44 5.60
C GLU A 40 5.61 -10.99 4.26
N TRP A 41 4.38 -11.43 4.02
CA TRP A 41 3.53 -11.03 2.90
C TRP A 41 3.03 -9.58 2.98
N LEU A 42 3.12 -8.92 4.14
CA LEU A 42 2.53 -7.59 4.35
C LEU A 42 3.29 -6.51 3.57
N ALA A 43 4.62 -6.60 3.51
CA ALA A 43 5.45 -5.71 2.70
C ALA A 43 5.15 -5.83 1.19
N PRO A 44 5.20 -7.02 0.55
CA PRO A 44 4.88 -7.15 -0.87
C PRO A 44 3.43 -6.77 -1.19
N VAL A 45 2.47 -7.05 -0.31
CA VAL A 45 1.07 -6.60 -0.48
C VAL A 45 0.97 -5.07 -0.42
N GLY A 46 1.63 -4.43 0.55
CA GLY A 46 1.66 -2.97 0.67
C GLY A 46 2.27 -2.30 -0.57
N TYR A 47 3.39 -2.81 -1.07
CA TYR A 47 4.02 -2.31 -2.31
C TYR A 47 3.12 -2.49 -3.53
N PHE A 48 2.45 -3.65 -3.65
CA PHE A 48 1.52 -3.89 -4.74
C PHE A 48 0.35 -2.88 -4.74
N ILE A 49 -0.25 -2.65 -3.57
CA ILE A 49 -1.34 -1.68 -3.42
C ILE A 49 -0.84 -0.27 -3.76
N ALA A 50 0.34 0.12 -3.27
CA ALA A 50 0.95 1.41 -3.57
C ALA A 50 1.19 1.59 -5.08
N LEU A 51 1.68 0.55 -5.77
CA LEU A 51 1.87 0.56 -7.22
C LEU A 51 0.55 0.75 -7.97
N VAL A 52 -0.51 0.02 -7.60
CA VAL A 52 -1.85 0.17 -8.21
C VAL A 52 -2.37 1.60 -8.01
N GLY A 53 -2.22 2.15 -6.81
CA GLY A 53 -2.58 3.53 -6.51
C GLY A 53 -1.82 4.53 -7.38
N ALA A 54 -0.49 4.40 -7.47
CA ALA A 54 0.37 5.29 -8.26
C ALA A 54 0.04 5.24 -9.76
N VAL A 55 -0.11 4.04 -10.34
CA VAL A 55 -0.46 3.85 -11.75
C VAL A 55 -1.83 4.44 -12.05
N GLY A 56 -2.82 4.18 -11.20
CA GLY A 56 -4.16 4.73 -11.38
C GLY A 56 -4.19 6.26 -11.26
N LEU A 57 -3.40 6.84 -10.36
CA LEU A 57 -3.25 8.29 -10.23
C LEU A 57 -2.64 8.90 -11.51
N PHE A 58 -1.60 8.27 -12.03
CA PHE A 58 -0.92 8.68 -13.26
C PHE A 58 -1.87 8.64 -14.47
N VAL A 59 -2.63 7.55 -14.63
CA VAL A 59 -3.62 7.41 -15.69
C VAL A 59 -4.74 8.46 -15.55
N ALA A 60 -5.26 8.67 -14.33
CA ALA A 60 -6.29 9.68 -14.09
C ALA A 60 -5.78 11.09 -14.39
N TRP A 61 -4.51 11.39 -14.09
CA TRP A 61 -3.85 12.64 -14.43
C TRP A 61 -3.69 12.86 -15.92
N MET A 62 -3.21 11.85 -16.66
CA MET A 62 -3.11 11.93 -18.13
C MET A 62 -4.48 12.20 -18.78
N ARG A 63 -5.54 11.51 -18.32
CA ARG A 63 -6.90 11.72 -18.83
C ARG A 63 -7.41 13.13 -18.54
N ALA A 64 -7.17 13.65 -17.33
CA ALA A 64 -7.54 15.03 -16.98
C ALA A 64 -6.82 16.04 -17.88
N LYS A 65 -5.52 15.84 -18.14
CA LYS A 65 -4.73 16.73 -19.02
C LYS A 65 -5.18 16.68 -20.48
N SER A 66 -5.57 15.51 -20.98
CA SER A 66 -6.04 15.34 -22.37
C SER A 66 -7.42 15.97 -22.64
N THR A 67 -8.19 16.27 -21.59
CA THR A 67 -9.55 16.82 -21.71
C THR A 67 -9.59 18.34 -21.47
N SER A 68 -8.43 18.94 -21.14
CA SER A 68 -8.25 20.38 -20.89
C SER A 68 -7.49 21.05 -22.03
#